data_AF-A0A1H3NW31-F1
#
_entry.id   AF-A0A1H3NW31-F1
#
_cell.length_a   1.000
_cell.length_b   1.000
_cell.length_c   1.000
_cell.angle_alpha   90.00
_cell.angle_beta   90.00
_cell.angle_gamma   90.00
#
_symmetry.space_group_name_H-M   'P 1'
#
loop_
_entity.id
_entity.type
_entity.pdbx_description
1 polymer ?
#
loop_
_entity_poly.entity_id
_entity_poly.type
_entity_poly.pdbx_seq_one_letter_code
_entity_poly.pdbx_strand_id
1 'polypeptide(L)'
;MQLFTENTITPILPLFLTPTGAKLLQIGKLWGIVFAANLFGCMAAALVLVFGHIVPEVRLEGILSVSRHYAEATAFNHFAWGIPAGFLIAALVWVLPRMESAGEILLIVIVTYVIGLGGLSHVVAGSTELFILVLRGELGIGSAVLGGILPAFFGNVLGGTGIFVALTYAQLRAEI
;
A
#
# COMPACT_ATOMS: atom_id res chain seq x y z
N MET A 1 -12.51 9.91 -0.91
CA MET A 1 -11.84 8.61 -1.06
C MET A 1 -10.95 8.38 0.15
N GLN A 2 -10.69 7.13 0.54
CA GLN A 2 -9.80 6.75 1.64
C GLN A 2 -8.91 5.61 1.16
N LEU A 3 -7.59 5.80 1.19
CA LEU A 3 -6.65 4.71 0.93
C LEU A 3 -6.23 4.06 2.25
N PHE A 4 -6.11 2.74 2.25
CA PHE A 4 -5.70 1.97 3.41
C PHE A 4 -4.34 2.43 3.94
N THR A 5 -3.38 2.63 3.04
CA THR A 5 -2.01 3.01 3.40
C THR A 5 -1.93 4.39 4.05
N GLU A 6 -2.85 5.32 3.75
CA GLU A 6 -2.96 6.61 4.42
C GLU A 6 -3.51 6.49 5.86
N ASN A 7 -4.33 5.47 6.11
CA ASN A 7 -4.94 5.19 7.41
C ASN A 7 -4.02 4.41 8.37
N THR A 8 -2.74 4.23 8.03
CA THR A 8 -1.75 3.60 8.91
C THR A 8 -1.16 4.58 9.94
N ILE A 9 -1.34 5.89 9.75
CA ILE A 9 -0.82 6.94 10.62
C ILE A 9 -1.88 7.44 11.62
N THR A 10 -2.85 8.22 11.14
CA THR A 10 -3.71 9.02 12.03
C THR A 10 -4.52 8.16 13.01
N PRO A 11 -5.08 7.01 12.60
CA PRO A 11 -5.83 6.13 13.50
C PRO A 11 -4.99 5.45 14.58
N ILE A 12 -3.66 5.33 14.43
CA ILE A 12 -2.82 4.62 15.42
C ILE A 12 -2.38 5.52 16.58
N LEU A 13 -2.42 6.84 16.41
CA LEU A 13 -2.10 7.84 17.45
C LEU A 13 -2.78 7.57 18.80
N PRO A 14 -4.12 7.37 18.87
CA PRO A 14 -4.80 7.13 20.14
C PRO A 14 -4.42 5.80 20.81
N LEU A 15 -3.91 4.83 20.04
CA LEU A 15 -3.47 3.54 20.56
C LEU A 15 -2.09 3.66 21.23
N PHE A 16 -1.18 4.44 20.66
CA PHE A 16 0.12 4.70 21.29
C PHE A 16 -0.01 5.47 22.60
N LEU A 17 -0.92 6.43 22.68
CA LEU A 17 -1.12 7.24 23.89
C LEU A 17 -1.80 6.46 25.02
N THR A 18 -2.76 5.60 24.69
CA THR A 18 -3.53 4.83 25.69
C THR A 18 -3.92 3.47 25.10
N PRO A 19 -3.02 2.47 25.16
CA PRO A 19 -3.22 1.18 24.51
C PRO A 19 -4.33 0.41 25.22
N THR A 20 -5.43 0.17 24.51
CA THR A 20 -6.57 -0.62 25.00
C THR A 20 -7.04 -1.59 23.92
N GLY A 21 -7.50 -2.78 24.34
CA GLY A 21 -8.03 -3.79 23.40
C GLY A 21 -9.21 -3.27 22.56
N ALA A 22 -10.04 -2.40 23.14
CA ALA A 22 -11.13 -1.75 22.42
C ALA A 22 -10.64 -0.87 21.25
N LYS A 23 -9.54 -0.11 21.44
CA LYS A 23 -8.95 0.70 20.37
C LYS A 23 -8.28 -0.14 19.30
N LEU A 24 -7.59 -1.21 19.70
CA LEU A 24 -7.04 -2.20 18.74
C LEU A 24 -8.14 -2.77 17.84
N LEU A 25 -9.28 -3.15 18.43
CA LEU A 25 -10.42 -3.65 17.67
C LEU A 25 -11.02 -2.59 16.74
N GLN A 26 -11.14 -1.34 17.20
CA GLN A 26 -11.64 -0.24 16.37
C GLN A 26 -10.72 0.05 15.17
N ILE A 27 -9.40 0.07 15.39
CA ILE A 27 -8.40 0.23 14.32
C ILE A 27 -8.46 -0.94 13.36
N GLY A 28 -8.50 -2.18 13.87
CA GLY A 28 -8.62 -3.37 13.03
C GLY A 28 -9.89 -3.36 12.18
N LYS A 29 -11.03 -2.92 12.74
CA LYS A 29 -12.29 -2.74 11.99
C LYS A 29 -12.16 -1.68 10.89
N LEU A 30 -11.60 -0.51 11.22
CA LEU A 30 -11.39 0.56 10.24
C LEU A 30 -10.49 0.07 9.09
N TRP A 31 -9.34 -0.51 9.44
CA TRP A 31 -8.38 -1.07 8.50
C TRP A 31 -9.01 -2.14 7.62
N GLY A 32 -9.74 -3.09 8.20
CA GLY A 32 -10.43 -4.14 7.45
C GLY A 32 -11.44 -3.58 6.45
N ILE A 33 -12.28 -2.61 6.86
CA ILE A 33 -13.29 -1.99 5.99
C ILE A 33 -12.62 -1.25 4.82
N VAL A 34 -11.65 -0.37 5.12
CA VAL A 34 -10.98 0.45 4.09
C VAL A 34 -10.17 -0.45 3.15
N PHE A 35 -9.46 -1.43 3.69
CA PHE A 35 -8.67 -2.36 2.89
C PHE A 35 -9.56 -3.21 1.96
N ALA A 36 -10.67 -3.75 2.45
CA ALA A 36 -11.61 -4.50 1.61
C ALA A 36 -12.21 -3.63 0.49
N ALA A 37 -12.57 -2.38 0.79
CA ALA A 37 -13.07 -1.44 -0.21
C ALA A 37 -12.00 -1.11 -1.27
N ASN A 38 -10.73 -0.96 -0.87
CA ASN A 38 -9.61 -0.75 -1.78
C ASN A 38 -9.40 -1.98 -2.69
N LEU A 39 -9.39 -3.19 -2.13
CA LEU A 39 -9.25 -4.42 -2.91
C LEU A 39 -10.40 -4.60 -3.90
N PHE A 40 -11.63 -4.23 -3.53
CA PHE A 40 -12.76 -4.23 -4.45
C PHE A 40 -12.53 -3.27 -5.63
N GLY A 41 -12.03 -2.06 -5.36
CA GLY A 41 -11.63 -1.10 -6.39
C GLY A 41 -10.52 -1.64 -7.31
N CYS A 42 -9.49 -2.28 -6.75
CA CYS A 42 -8.41 -2.93 -7.50
C CYS A 42 -8.95 -4.03 -8.41
N MET A 43 -9.84 -4.88 -7.90
CA MET A 43 -10.47 -5.95 -8.68
C MET A 43 -11.33 -5.37 -9.82
N ALA A 44 -12.12 -4.34 -9.55
CA ALA A 44 -12.92 -3.67 -10.58
C ALA A 44 -12.02 -3.05 -11.66
N ALA A 45 -10.93 -2.39 -11.30
CA ALA A 45 -9.96 -1.86 -12.24
C ALA A 45 -9.30 -2.97 -13.08
N ALA A 46 -8.90 -4.07 -12.45
CA ALA A 46 -8.33 -5.23 -13.13
C ALA A 46 -9.32 -5.86 -14.13
N LEU A 47 -10.60 -6.00 -13.76
CA LEU A 47 -11.67 -6.49 -14.64
C LEU A 47 -11.82 -5.61 -15.89
N VAL A 48 -11.85 -4.29 -15.71
CA VAL A 48 -11.95 -3.35 -16.84
C VAL A 48 -10.70 -3.41 -17.72
N LEU A 49 -9.51 -3.52 -17.15
CA LEU A 49 -8.26 -3.63 -17.93
C LEU A 49 -8.18 -4.92 -18.73
N VAL A 50 -8.61 -6.05 -18.16
CA VAL A 50 -8.51 -7.37 -18.79
C VAL A 50 -9.64 -7.61 -19.79
N PHE A 51 -10.88 -7.26 -19.47
CA PHE A 51 -12.06 -7.61 -20.28
C PHE A 51 -12.75 -6.42 -20.94
N GLY A 52 -12.43 -5.19 -20.52
CA GLY A 52 -13.09 -3.99 -21.03
C GLY A 52 -12.63 -3.57 -22.43
N HIS A 53 -11.53 -4.14 -22.95
CA HIS A 53 -10.94 -3.78 -24.25
C HIS A 53 -10.67 -2.26 -24.39
N ILE A 54 -10.39 -1.59 -23.26
CA ILE A 54 -10.21 -0.13 -23.19
C ILE A 54 -8.81 0.34 -23.58
N VAL A 55 -7.86 -0.59 -23.73
CA VAL A 55 -6.47 -0.32 -24.11
C VAL A 55 -6.09 -1.16 -25.33
N PRO A 56 -5.22 -0.66 -26.22
CA PRO A 56 -4.66 -1.46 -27.31
C PRO A 56 -3.86 -2.65 -26.78
N GLU A 57 -3.87 -3.77 -27.51
CA GLU A 57 -3.22 -5.02 -27.11
C GLU A 57 -1.73 -4.84 -26.75
N VAL A 58 -1.00 -4.03 -27.52
CA VAL A 58 0.41 -3.74 -27.25
C VAL A 58 0.65 -3.11 -25.87
N ARG A 59 -0.31 -2.31 -25.36
CA ARG A 59 -0.22 -1.72 -24.01
C ARG A 59 -0.63 -2.72 -22.95
N LEU A 60 -1.61 -3.58 -23.25
CA LEU A 60 -2.02 -4.65 -22.35
C LEU A 60 -0.85 -5.60 -22.07
N GLU A 61 -0.08 -5.99 -23.08
CA GLU A 61 1.14 -6.80 -22.88
C GLU A 61 2.18 -6.11 -22.00
N GLY A 62 2.33 -4.78 -22.09
CA GLY A 62 3.17 -4.01 -21.18
C GLY A 62 2.68 -4.09 -19.73
N ILE A 63 1.37 -3.97 -19.51
CA ILE A 63 0.75 -4.11 -18.18
C ILE A 63 0.96 -5.53 -17.63
N LEU A 64 0.79 -6.55 -18.47
CA LEU A 64 1.01 -7.94 -18.09
C LEU A 64 2.47 -8.21 -17.74
N SER A 65 3.42 -7.65 -18.50
CA SER A 65 4.85 -7.75 -18.22
C SER A 65 5.20 -7.21 -16.83
N VAL A 66 4.71 -6.01 -16.50
CA VAL A 66 4.90 -5.41 -15.16
C VAL A 66 4.25 -6.28 -14.08
N SER A 67 3.02 -6.73 -14.32
CA SER A 67 2.28 -7.54 -13.36
C SER A 67 2.96 -8.89 -13.09
N ARG A 68 3.47 -9.56 -14.14
CA ARG A 68 4.25 -10.80 -14.03
C ARG A 68 5.51 -10.58 -13.22
N HIS A 69 6.26 -9.52 -13.52
CA HIS A 69 7.47 -9.18 -12.77
C HIS A 69 7.18 -8.94 -11.29
N TYR A 70 6.08 -8.25 -10.95
CA TYR A 70 5.65 -8.08 -9.57
C TYR A 70 5.34 -9.42 -8.88
N ALA A 71 4.71 -10.35 -9.58
CA ALA A 71 4.35 -11.67 -9.06
C ALA A 71 5.53 -12.67 -8.92
N GLU A 72 6.71 -12.36 -9.48
CA GLU A 72 7.93 -13.16 -9.30
C GLU A 72 8.47 -13.06 -7.86
N ALA A 73 8.08 -12.02 -7.13
CA ALA A 73 8.55 -11.79 -5.78
C ALA A 73 8.00 -12.85 -4.81
N THR A 74 8.86 -13.32 -3.91
CA THR A 74 8.43 -14.22 -2.83
C THR A 74 7.58 -13.48 -1.80
N ALA A 75 6.82 -14.21 -0.99
CA ALA A 75 6.08 -13.64 0.14
C ALA A 75 6.98 -12.80 1.07
N PHE A 76 8.20 -13.28 1.34
CA PHE A 76 9.15 -12.53 2.15
C PHE A 76 9.62 -11.25 1.46
N ASN A 77 9.85 -11.29 0.14
CA ASN A 77 10.19 -10.09 -0.63
C ASN A 77 9.07 -9.06 -0.59
N HIS A 78 7.81 -9.47 -0.80
CA HIS A 78 6.66 -8.58 -0.72
C HIS A 78 6.51 -7.95 0.68
N PHE A 79 6.75 -8.72 1.74
CA PHE A 79 6.81 -8.19 3.09
C PHE A 79 7.94 -7.18 3.26
N ALA A 80 9.18 -7.55 2.94
CA ALA A 80 10.37 -6.73 3.13
C ALA A 80 10.33 -5.43 2.31
N TRP A 81 9.93 -5.51 1.05
CA TRP A 81 9.79 -4.35 0.15
C TRP A 81 8.53 -3.53 0.46
N GLY A 82 7.55 -4.12 1.14
CA GLY A 82 6.38 -3.42 1.65
C GLY A 82 6.71 -2.47 2.80
N ILE A 83 7.74 -2.74 3.61
CA ILE A 83 8.15 -1.87 4.70
C ILE A 83 8.54 -0.47 4.19
N PRO A 84 9.52 -0.29 3.27
CA PRO A 84 9.86 1.03 2.77
C PRO A 84 8.71 1.68 2.00
N ALA A 85 7.89 0.93 1.25
CA ALA A 85 6.70 1.49 0.58
C ALA A 85 5.71 2.09 1.59
N GLY A 86 5.39 1.36 2.66
CA GLY A 86 4.51 1.83 3.72
C GLY A 86 5.05 3.07 4.42
N PHE A 87 6.35 3.08 4.72
CA PHE A 87 7.03 4.23 5.29
C PHE A 87 6.95 5.47 4.39
N LEU A 88 7.21 5.32 3.09
CA LEU A 88 7.18 6.44 2.14
C LEU A 88 5.78 7.05 2.00
N ILE A 89 4.73 6.23 1.90
CA ILE A 89 3.34 6.73 1.85
C ILE A 89 2.95 7.39 3.17
N ALA A 90 3.36 6.82 4.28
CA ALA A 90 3.13 7.42 5.58
C ALA A 90 3.82 8.80 5.67
N ALA A 91 5.08 8.92 5.22
CA ALA A 91 5.81 10.17 5.24
C ALA A 91 5.13 11.23 4.38
N LEU A 92 4.67 10.83 3.20
CA LEU A 92 3.89 11.67 2.30
C LEU A 92 2.64 12.22 2.99
N VAL A 93 1.79 11.35 3.55
CA VAL A 93 0.53 11.73 4.23
C VAL A 93 0.79 12.62 5.45
N TRP A 94 1.91 12.44 6.13
CA TRP A 94 2.30 13.27 7.27
C TRP A 94 2.73 14.69 6.87
N VAL A 95 3.37 14.83 5.70
CA VAL A 95 3.88 16.12 5.21
C VAL A 95 2.80 16.92 4.49
N LEU A 96 1.94 16.26 3.71
CA LEU A 96 0.95 16.92 2.85
C LEU A 96 0.12 18.02 3.55
N PRO A 97 -0.47 17.81 4.75
CA PRO A 97 -1.29 18.84 5.41
C PRO A 97 -0.55 20.11 5.80
N ARG A 98 0.79 20.12 5.77
CA ARG A 98 1.64 21.25 6.12
C ARG A 98 2.17 22.00 4.89
N MET A 99 1.82 21.57 3.69
CA MET A 99 2.24 22.22 2.46
C MET A 99 1.24 23.33 2.10
N GLU A 100 1.74 24.56 1.93
CA GLU A 100 0.89 25.73 1.61
C GLU A 100 0.83 26.03 0.10
N SER A 101 1.41 25.19 -0.78
CA SER A 101 1.56 25.48 -2.22
C SER A 101 1.45 24.25 -3.12
N ALA A 102 1.47 24.46 -4.45
CA ALA A 102 1.35 23.44 -5.51
C ALA A 102 2.39 22.30 -5.50
N GLY A 103 3.32 22.27 -4.53
CA GLY A 103 4.31 21.22 -4.36
C GLY A 103 3.73 19.87 -3.94
N GLU A 104 2.49 19.80 -3.46
CA GLU A 104 1.82 18.55 -3.06
C GLU A 104 1.77 17.53 -4.20
N ILE A 105 1.34 17.95 -5.39
CA ILE A 105 1.25 17.07 -6.56
C ILE A 105 2.64 16.55 -6.94
N LEU A 106 3.64 17.43 -6.95
CA LEU A 106 5.01 17.04 -7.27
C LEU A 106 5.54 16.01 -6.26
N LEU A 107 5.26 16.20 -4.97
CA LEU A 107 5.68 15.27 -3.93
C LEU A 107 4.99 13.91 -4.07
N ILE A 108 3.68 13.89 -4.35
CA ILE A 108 2.93 12.65 -4.63
C ILE A 108 3.55 11.93 -5.83
N VAL A 109 3.83 12.64 -6.92
CA VAL A 109 4.45 12.06 -8.12
C VAL A 109 5.83 11.50 -7.80
N ILE A 110 6.69 12.25 -7.10
CA ILE A 110 8.03 11.78 -6.73
C ILE A 110 7.96 10.53 -5.86
N VAL A 111 7.14 10.55 -4.80
CA VAL A 111 7.05 9.42 -3.87
C VAL A 111 6.49 8.18 -4.55
N THR A 112 5.38 8.31 -5.29
CA THR A 112 4.79 7.18 -6.03
C THR A 112 5.71 6.68 -7.13
N TYR A 113 6.44 7.57 -7.81
CA TYR A 113 7.45 7.20 -8.79
C TYR A 113 8.61 6.42 -8.17
N VAL A 114 9.13 6.84 -7.01
CA VAL A 114 10.18 6.10 -6.30
C VAL A 114 9.71 4.71 -5.87
N ILE A 115 8.45 4.58 -5.43
CA ILE A 115 7.85 3.27 -5.10
C ILE A 115 7.83 2.37 -6.33
N GLY A 116 7.36 2.86 -7.48
CA GLY A 116 7.33 2.10 -8.73
C GLY A 116 8.72 1.78 -9.27
N LEU A 117 9.61 2.78 -9.32
CA LEU A 117 11.00 2.64 -9.78
C LEU A 117 11.80 1.63 -8.95
N GLY A 118 11.58 1.62 -7.64
CA GLY A 118 12.24 0.70 -6.72
C GLY A 118 11.62 -0.70 -6.70
N GLY A 119 10.56 -0.96 -7.45
CA GLY A 119 9.82 -2.24 -7.39
C GLY A 119 9.24 -2.53 -6.00
N LEU A 120 8.92 -1.49 -5.22
CA LEU A 120 8.49 -1.66 -3.84
C LEU A 120 7.06 -2.19 -3.77
N SER A 121 6.79 -3.04 -2.79
CA SER A 121 5.49 -3.72 -2.67
C SER A 121 4.45 -2.86 -1.97
N HIS A 122 3.77 -2.00 -2.74
CA HIS A 122 2.61 -1.26 -2.27
C HIS A 122 1.34 -2.10 -2.40
N VAL A 123 0.68 -2.41 -1.28
CA VAL A 123 -0.42 -3.39 -1.20
C VAL A 123 -1.58 -3.06 -2.14
N VAL A 124 -2.01 -1.79 -2.26
CA VAL A 124 -3.15 -1.43 -3.11
C VAL A 124 -2.80 -1.55 -4.60
N ALA A 125 -1.76 -0.86 -5.07
CA ALA A 125 -1.29 -0.94 -6.47
C ALA A 125 -0.93 -2.39 -6.87
N GLY A 126 -0.12 -3.08 -6.06
CA GLY A 126 0.27 -4.46 -6.28
C GLY A 126 -0.90 -5.44 -6.29
N SER A 127 -1.97 -5.19 -5.52
CA SER A 127 -3.18 -6.02 -5.58
C SER A 127 -3.84 -5.95 -6.96
N THR A 128 -3.84 -4.78 -7.61
CA THR A 128 -4.37 -4.65 -8.98
C THR A 128 -3.56 -5.50 -9.96
N GLU A 129 -2.23 -5.46 -9.88
CA GLU A 129 -1.34 -6.27 -10.73
C GLU A 129 -1.56 -7.77 -10.53
N LEU A 130 -1.64 -8.23 -9.27
CA LEU A 130 -1.93 -9.62 -8.98
C LEU A 130 -3.32 -10.05 -9.45
N PHE A 131 -4.34 -9.18 -9.32
CA PHE A 131 -5.67 -9.47 -9.81
C PHE A 131 -5.74 -9.54 -11.34
N ILE A 132 -4.97 -8.72 -12.06
CA ILE A 132 -4.85 -8.84 -13.53
C ILE A 132 -4.38 -10.26 -13.90
N LEU A 133 -3.33 -10.77 -13.25
CA LEU A 133 -2.84 -12.13 -13.52
C LEU A 133 -3.83 -13.23 -13.12
N VAL A 134 -4.54 -13.04 -12.01
CA VAL A 134 -5.61 -13.96 -11.59
C VAL A 134 -6.71 -14.04 -12.65
N LEU A 135 -7.17 -12.89 -13.16
CA LEU A 135 -8.22 -12.83 -14.18
C LEU A 135 -7.77 -13.39 -15.53
N ARG A 136 -6.47 -13.33 -15.82
CA ARG A 136 -5.85 -13.98 -17.00
C ARG A 136 -5.60 -15.47 -16.81
N GLY A 137 -5.83 -16.01 -15.62
CA GLY A 137 -5.58 -17.42 -15.28
C GLY A 137 -4.09 -17.75 -15.12
N GLU A 138 -3.22 -16.76 -15.02
CA GLU A 138 -1.76 -16.92 -14.86
C GLU A 138 -1.35 -17.11 -13.40
N LEU A 139 -2.19 -16.66 -12.45
CA LEU A 139 -1.94 -16.76 -11.01
C LEU A 139 -3.19 -17.28 -10.28
N GLY A 140 -3.00 -18.21 -9.35
CA GLY A 140 -4.10 -18.66 -8.48
C GLY A 140 -4.46 -17.60 -7.43
N ILE A 141 -5.74 -17.48 -7.07
CA ILE A 141 -6.22 -16.54 -6.04
C ILE A 141 -5.48 -16.76 -4.70
N GLY A 142 -5.28 -18.03 -4.31
CA GLY A 142 -4.54 -18.35 -3.08
C GLY A 142 -3.11 -17.83 -3.10
N SER A 143 -2.40 -17.99 -4.21
CA SER A 143 -1.04 -17.48 -4.39
C SER A 143 -0.99 -15.95 -4.41
N ALA A 144 -1.94 -15.29 -5.06
CA ALA A 144 -2.04 -13.83 -5.03
C ALA A 144 -2.24 -13.31 -3.59
N VAL A 145 -3.18 -13.90 -2.86
CA VAL A 145 -3.53 -13.43 -1.51
C VAL A 145 -2.44 -13.75 -0.48
N LEU A 146 -2.03 -15.01 -0.38
CA LEU A 146 -1.07 -15.46 0.64
C LEU A 146 0.38 -15.14 0.26
N GLY A 147 0.69 -15.15 -1.03
CA GLY A 147 2.02 -14.92 -1.56
C GLY A 147 2.35 -13.44 -1.78
N GLY A 148 1.36 -12.59 -2.07
CA GLY A 148 1.60 -11.18 -2.40
C GLY A 148 0.86 -10.19 -1.52
N ILE A 149 -0.48 -10.23 -1.52
CA ILE A 149 -1.32 -9.21 -0.89
C ILE A 149 -1.10 -9.15 0.63
N LEU A 150 -1.21 -10.29 1.34
CA LEU A 150 -1.06 -10.30 2.80
C LEU A 150 0.37 -9.95 3.25
N PRO A 151 1.44 -10.48 2.65
CA PRO A 151 2.79 -10.06 3.01
C PRO A 151 3.02 -8.55 2.77
N ALA A 152 2.61 -8.03 1.61
CA ALA A 152 2.71 -6.59 1.33
C ALA A 152 1.89 -5.74 2.30
N PHE A 153 0.69 -6.20 2.69
CA PHE A 153 -0.14 -5.57 3.72
C PHE A 153 0.63 -5.41 5.03
N PHE A 154 1.20 -6.50 5.56
CA PHE A 154 1.94 -6.47 6.82
C PHE A 154 3.19 -5.61 6.72
N GLY A 155 3.91 -5.66 5.59
CA GLY A 155 5.04 -4.78 5.31
C GLY A 155 4.63 -3.32 5.35
N ASN A 156 3.56 -2.95 4.63
CA ASN A 156 3.07 -1.57 4.59
C ASN A 156 2.60 -1.07 5.95
N VAL A 157 1.90 -1.90 6.74
CA VAL A 157 1.49 -1.55 8.11
C VAL A 157 2.72 -1.30 8.98
N LEU A 158 3.70 -2.20 8.96
CA LEU A 158 4.92 -2.06 9.75
C LEU A 158 5.70 -0.80 9.37
N GLY A 159 5.88 -0.55 8.07
CA GLY A 159 6.54 0.66 7.57
C GLY A 159 5.79 1.94 7.90
N GLY A 160 4.48 1.96 7.70
CA GLY A 160 3.65 3.15 7.88
C GLY A 160 3.50 3.55 9.35
N THR A 161 3.44 2.58 10.26
CA THR A 161 3.46 2.82 11.71
C THR A 161 4.85 3.19 12.22
N GLY A 162 5.92 2.87 11.47
CA GLY A 162 7.31 3.16 11.81
C GLY A 162 7.64 4.64 11.96
N ILE A 163 6.94 5.55 11.25
CA ILE A 163 7.11 7.00 11.44
C ILE A 163 6.80 7.42 12.87
N PHE A 164 5.78 6.84 13.50
CA PHE A 164 5.48 7.15 14.89
C PHE A 164 6.58 6.68 15.83
N VAL A 165 7.11 5.47 15.62
CA VAL A 165 8.27 5.00 16.39
C VAL A 165 9.44 5.97 16.25
N ALA A 166 9.73 6.43 15.03
CA ALA A 166 10.80 7.38 14.77
C ALA A 166 10.56 8.76 15.39
N LEU A 167 9.34 9.30 15.30
CA LEU A 167 8.97 10.59 15.87
C LEU A 167 8.96 10.56 17.40
N THR A 168 8.38 9.53 18.01
CA THR A 168 8.37 9.35 19.47
C THR A 168 9.79 9.17 20.00
N TYR A 169 10.64 8.42 19.28
CA TYR A 169 12.06 8.31 19.63
C TYR A 169 12.79 9.66 19.52
N ALA A 170 12.54 10.44 18.46
CA ALA A 170 13.15 11.75 18.28
C ALA A 170 12.73 12.77 19.35
N GLN A 171 11.45 12.76 19.75
CA GLN A 171 10.91 13.63 20.81
C GLN A 171 11.47 13.26 22.18
N LEU A 172 11.47 11.98 22.54
CA LEU A 172 12.03 11.50 23.81
C LEU A 172 13.52 11.82 23.95
N ARG A 173 14.30 11.74 22.85
CA ARG A 173 15.72 12.11 22.85
C ARG A 173 15.94 13.62 23.00
N ALA A 174 14.98 14.46 22.62
CA ALA A 174 15.09 15.91 22.79
C ALA A 174 14.75 16.37 24.22
N GLU A 175 14.12 15.52 25.02
CA GLU A 175 13.76 15.78 26.42
C GLU A 175 14.78 15.22 27.44
N ILE A 176 15.80 14.49 26.98
CA ILE A 176 16.94 13.97 27.78
C ILE A 176 18.19 14.79 27.48
#